data_AF-N4W5Z0-F1
#
_entry.id   AF-N4W5Z0-F1
#
_cell.length_a   1.000
_cell.length_b   1.000
_cell.length_c   1.000
_cell.angle_alpha   90.00
_cell.angle_beta   90.00
_cell.angle_gamma   90.00
#
_symmetry.space_group_name_H-M   'P 1'
#
loop_
_entity.id
_entity.type
_entity.pdbx_description
1 polymer ?
#
loop_
_entity_poly.entity_id
_entity_poly.type
_entity_poly.pdbx_seq_one_letter_code
_entity_poly.pdbx_strand_id
1 'polypeptide(L)' 'MAFLREAVEKQKAYLIEQLVASGVVDNERNDLYQKPISEIVSDYEQFCLDIERNSQNRLKFTRYQPRQEEKPRLH' A
#
# COMPACT_ATOMS: atom_id res chain seq x y z
N MET A 1 -11.14 31.34 12.51
CA MET A 1 -11.06 29.87 12.47
C MET A 1 -11.73 29.21 11.25
N ALA A 2 -12.44 29.95 10.38
CA ALA A 2 -13.02 29.39 9.16
C ALA A 2 -11.99 29.10 8.05
N PHE A 3 -11.00 29.99 7.88
CA PHE A 3 -9.96 29.87 6.85
C PHE A 3 -9.11 28.60 6.97
N LEU A 4 -8.73 28.24 8.19
CA LEU A 4 -7.93 27.03 8.46
C LEU A 4 -8.73 25.76 8.15
N ARG A 5 -10.02 25.74 8.49
CA ARG A 5 -10.91 24.63 8.15
C ARG A 5 -11.06 24.48 6.64
N GLU A 6 -11.25 25.58 5.92
CA GLU A 6 -11.34 25.57 4.46
C GLU A 6 -10.04 25.09 3.79
N ALA A 7 -8.88 25.52 4.29
CA ALA A 7 -7.58 25.07 3.79
C ALA A 7 -7.39 23.55 3.98
N VAL A 8 -7.79 23.01 5.13
CA VAL A 8 -7.72 21.57 5.42
C VAL A 8 -8.67 20.77 4.52
N GLU A 9 -9.90 21.25 4.29
CA GLU A 9 -10.83 20.59 3.37
C GLU A 9 -10.32 20.57 1.92
N LYS A 10 -9.68 21.67 1.46
CA LYS A 10 -9.04 21.71 0.14
C LYS A 10 -7.88 20.73 0.02
N GLN A 11 -7.04 20.64 1.04
CA GLN A 11 -5.95 19.66 1.08
C GLN A 11 -6.49 18.22 1.05
N LYS A 12 -7.58 17.96 1.77
CA LYS A 12 -8.25 16.65 1.77
C LYS A 12 -8.78 16.29 0.38
N ALA A 13 -9.50 17.20 -0.26
CA ALA A 13 -10.04 16.98 -1.60
C ALA A 13 -8.92 16.69 -2.61
N TYR A 14 -7.85 17.49 -2.59
CA TYR A 14 -6.69 17.28 -3.45
C TYR A 14 -6.02 15.91 -3.23
N LEU A 15 -5.85 15.49 -1.97
CA LEU A 15 -5.30 14.17 -1.66
C LEU A 15 -6.16 13.04 -2.23
N ILE A 16 -7.49 13.12 -2.07
CA ILE A 16 -8.42 12.12 -2.59
C ILE A 16 -8.33 12.05 -4.12
N GLU A 17 -8.29 13.20 -4.81
CA GLU A 17 -8.11 13.26 -6.27
C GLU A 17 -6.81 12.58 -6.73
N GLN A 18 -5.71 12.77 -6.02
CA GLN A 18 -4.43 12.10 -6.32
C GLN A 18 -4.50 10.58 -6.10
N LEU A 19 -5.19 10.13 -5.04
CA LEU A 19 -5.40 8.71 -4.75
C LEU A 19 -6.31 8.02 -5.78
N VAL A 20 -7.31 8.73 -6.28
CA VAL A 20 -8.15 8.30 -7.40
C VAL A 20 -7.33 8.22 -8.70
N ALA A 21 -6.55 9.27 -9.02
CA ALA A 21 -5.74 9.31 -10.23
C ALA A 21 -4.66 8.22 -10.28
N SER A 22 -4.16 7.80 -9.11
CA SER A 22 -3.22 6.68 -8.98
C SER A 22 -3.89 5.29 -8.98
N GLY A 23 -5.23 5.23 -9.03
CA GLY A 23 -5.99 3.97 -9.04
C GLY A 23 -6.01 3.25 -7.70
N VAL A 24 -5.64 3.91 -6.60
CA VAL A 24 -5.69 3.36 -5.24
C VAL A 24 -7.12 3.37 -4.69
N VAL A 25 -7.95 4.31 -5.16
CA VAL A 25 -9.33 4.53 -4.72
C VAL A 25 -10.29 4.56 -5.90
N ASP A 26 -11.42 3.86 -5.78
CA ASP A 26 -12.52 3.95 -6.75
C ASP A 26 -13.31 5.26 -6.63
N ASN A 27 -13.68 5.83 -7.78
CA ASN A 27 -14.46 7.07 -7.88
C ASN A 27 -15.79 7.06 -7.13
N GLU A 28 -16.35 5.87 -6.86
CA GLU A 28 -17.66 5.73 -6.20
C GLU A 28 -17.57 5.76 -4.66
N ARG A 29 -16.36 5.75 -4.09
CA ARG A 29 -16.18 5.76 -2.62
C ARG A 29 -16.32 7.16 -2.03
N ASN A 30 -17.58 7.61 -1.93
CA ASN A 30 -17.95 8.83 -1.20
C ASN A 30 -17.53 8.82 0.29
N ASP A 31 -17.28 7.65 0.85
CA ASP A 31 -16.94 7.46 2.26
C ASP A 31 -15.63 8.16 2.65
N LEU A 32 -14.67 8.30 1.71
CA LEU A 32 -13.40 8.97 1.94
C LEU A 32 -13.56 10.48 2.18
N TYR A 33 -14.57 11.12 1.56
CA TYR A 33 -14.85 12.53 1.79
C TYR A 33 -15.46 12.80 3.16
N GLN A 34 -16.00 11.77 3.83
CA GLN A 34 -16.55 11.89 5.19
C GLN A 34 -15.49 11.69 6.27
N LYS A 35 -14.37 11.03 5.95
CA LYS A 35 -13.26 10.84 6.88
C LYS A 35 -12.47 12.14 7.10
N PRO A 36 -11.91 12.35 8.30
CA PRO A 36 -10.91 13.39 8.51
C PRO A 36 -9.61 13.04 7.78
N ILE A 37 -8.85 14.07 7.39
CA ILE A 37 -7.60 13.90 6.64
C ILE A 37 -6.58 13.01 7.37
N SER A 38 -6.57 13.05 8.71
CA SER A 38 -5.68 12.22 9.54
C SER A 38 -5.95 10.73 9.39
N GLU A 39 -7.22 10.33 9.27
CA GLU A 39 -7.58 8.92 9.07
C GLU A 39 -7.16 8.44 7.67
N ILE A 40 -7.36 9.28 6.65
CA ILE A 40 -6.96 8.96 5.27
C ILE A 40 -5.45 8.72 5.18
N VAL A 41 -4.65 9.58 5.83
CA VAL A 41 -3.19 9.44 5.86
C VAL A 41 -2.79 8.14 6.59
N SER A 42 -3.39 7.86 7.74
CA SER A 42 -3.12 6.63 8.49
C SER A 42 -3.46 5.37 7.70
N ASP A 43 -4.61 5.36 7.01
CA ASP A 43 -5.03 4.24 6.16
C ASP A 43 -4.03 4.01 5.02
N TYR A 44 -3.52 5.09 4.42
CA TYR A 44 -2.53 5.03 3.35
C TYR A 44 -1.16 4.51 3.83
N GLU A 45 -0.70 4.95 5.00
CA GLU A 45 0.53 4.44 5.61
C GLU A 45 0.46 2.94 5.86
N GLN A 46 -0.67 2.46 6.40
CA GLN A 46 -0.90 1.05 6.64
C GLN A 46 -0.89 0.25 5.33
N PHE A 47 -1.54 0.78 4.29
CA PHE A 47 -1.53 0.16 2.96
C PHE A 47 -0.11 0.01 2.39
N CYS A 48 0.75 1.02 2.54
CA CYS A 48 2.15 0.95 2.11
C CYS A 48 2.90 -0.17 2.84
N LEU A 49 2.74 -0.26 4.17
CA LEU A 49 3.38 -1.31 4.99
C LEU A 49 2.90 -2.71 4.59
N ASP A 50 1.62 -2.89 4.32
CA ASP A 50 1.06 -4.18 3.90
C ASP A 50 1.58 -4.61 2.52
N ILE A 51 1.73 -3.66 1.59
CA ILE A 51 2.39 -3.93 0.29
C ILE A 51 3.84 -4.38 0.51
N GLU A 52 4.61 -3.64 1.30
CA GLU A 52 6.01 -3.96 1.56
C GLU A 52 6.15 -5.36 2.17
N ARG A 53 5.34 -5.68 3.18
CA ARG A 53 5.32 -7.00 3.82
C ARG A 53 4.95 -8.12 2.85
N ASN A 54 3.95 -7.90 1.99
CA ASN A 54 3.54 -8.88 0.99
C ASN A 54 4.60 -9.06 -0.11
N SER A 55 5.32 -7.99 -0.48
CA SER A 55 6.42 -8.04 -1.46
C SER A 55 7.61 -8.86 -0.95
N GLN A 56 7.98 -8.70 0.33
CA GLN A 56 9.07 -9.43 0.96
C GLN A 56 8.77 -10.94 1.08
N ASN A 57 7.50 -11.31 1.25
CA ASN A 57 7.09 -12.72 1.31
C ASN A 57 6.99 -13.39 -0.05
N ARG A 58 6.61 -12.66 -1.12
CA ARG A 58 6.52 -13.23 -2.48
C ARG A 58 7.89 -13.54 -3.11
N LEU A 59 8.93 -12.78 -2.76
CA LEU A 59 10.29 -12.98 -3.30
C LEU A 59 11.03 -14.20 -2.73
N LYS A 60 10.48 -14.88 -1.71
CA LYS A 60 11.14 -16.06 -1.11
C LYS A 60 10.84 -17.39 -1.81
N PHE A 61 9.91 -17.42 -2.77
CA PHE A 61 9.48 -18.68 -3.42
C PHE A 61 10.30 -19.10 -4.65
N THR A 62 11.27 -18.30 -5.11
CA THR A 62 12.09 -18.63 -6.30
C THR A 62 13.48 -19.17 -5.99
N ARG A 63 13.82 -19.42 -4.71
CA ARG A 63 15.10 -20.04 -4.38
C ARG A 63 15.04 -21.55 -4.66
N TYR A 64 15.24 -21.92 -5.93
CA TYR A 64 15.55 -23.28 -6.32
C TYR A 64 16.73 -23.78 -5.47
N GLN A 65 16.48 -24.77 -4.61
CA GLN A 65 17.54 -25.52 -3.94
C GLN A 65 17.89 -26.69 -4.85
N PRO A 66 19.04 -26.70 -5.55
CA PRO A 66 19.47 -27.90 -6.23
C PRO A 66 19.73 -28.96 -5.14
N ARG A 67 19.00 -30.08 -5.20
CA ARG A 67 19.31 -31.28 -4.42
C ARG A 67 20.79 -31.59 -4.61
N GLN A 68 21.52 -31.73 -3.50
CA GLN A 68 22.87 -32.28 -3.52
C GLN A 68 22.79 -33.70 -4.08
N GLU A 69 23.24 -33.89 -5.31
CA GLU A 69 23.47 -35.22 -5.88
C GLU A 69 24.58 -35.91 -5.05
N GLU A 70 24.22 -36.94 -4.29
CA GLU A 70 25.17 -37.88 -3.73
C GLU A 70 25.97 -38.51 -4.88
N LYS A 71 27.27 -38.20 -4.94
CA LYS A 71 28.20 -38.88 -5.85
C LYS A 71 28.16 -40.39 -5.56
N PRO A 72 28.07 -41.26 -6.58
CA PRO A 72 28.13 -42.70 -6.34
C PRO A 72 29.54 -43.05 -5.86
N ARG A 73 29.62 -43.75 -4.72
CA ARG A 73 30.87 -44.37 -4.25
C ARG A 73 31.20 -45.52 -5.20
N LEU A 74 32.29 -45.40 -5.95
CA LEU A 74 32.88 -46.57 -6.59
C LEU A 74 33.58 -47.42 -5.53
N HIS A 75 33.26 -48.71 -5.56
CA HIS A 75 33.84 -49.79 -4.76
C HIS A 75 35.30 -50.06 -5.15
#